data_AF-A0A151K3L0-F1
#
_entry.id   AF-A0A151K3L0-F1
#
_cell.length_a   1.000
_cell.length_b   1.000
_cell.length_c   1.000
_cell.angle_alpha   90.00
_cell.angle_beta   90.00
_cell.angle_gamma   90.00
#
_symmetry.space_group_name_H-M   'P 1'
#
loop_
_entity.id
_entity.type
_entity.pdbx_description
1 polymer ?
#
loop_
_entity_poly.entity_id
_entity_poly.type
_entity_poly.pdbx_seq_one_letter_code
_entity_poly.pdbx_strand_id
1 'polypeptide(L)'
;YYRGAVGALLVYDIAKHLTYENVERWLRELRDHADQNIVIMLVGNKSDLRHLRAVPTDEAKAFAERNGLSFIETSALDSTNVETAFQNILTEIYRIVSQKQIRDPPEGDTIRPQNVEQIEVKPTMNAEGVRKQCCQ
;
A
#
# COMPACT_ATOMS: atom_id res chain seq x y z
N TYR A 1 5.52 -21.30 3.14
CA TYR A 1 4.25 -20.62 2.85
C TYR A 1 4.43 -19.09 2.84
N TYR A 2 5.11 -18.50 3.84
CA TYR A 2 5.26 -17.04 3.98
C TYR A 2 6.34 -16.37 3.11
N ARG A 3 7.24 -17.14 2.49
CA ARG A 3 8.36 -16.60 1.70
C ARG A 3 7.86 -15.91 0.43
N GLY A 4 8.22 -14.63 0.25
CA GLY A 4 7.81 -13.80 -0.89
C GLY A 4 6.40 -13.23 -0.77
N ALA A 5 5.73 -13.40 0.38
CA ALA A 5 4.44 -12.78 0.61
C ALA A 5 4.61 -11.26 0.84
N VAL A 6 4.01 -10.46 -0.02
CA VAL A 6 4.01 -8.98 0.08
C VAL A 6 2.85 -8.44 0.92
N GLY A 7 1.83 -9.26 1.17
CA GLY A 7 0.74 -8.93 2.09
C GLY A 7 0.07 -10.15 2.70
N ALA A 8 -0.55 -9.96 3.87
CA ALA A 8 -1.28 -10.98 4.61
C ALA A 8 -2.59 -10.43 5.20
N LEU A 9 -3.67 -11.21 5.05
CA LEU A 9 -4.92 -11.02 5.78
C LEU A 9 -4.89 -11.93 7.01
N LEU A 10 -4.88 -11.33 8.20
CA LEU A 10 -4.90 -12.02 9.47
C LEU A 10 -6.34 -12.11 9.98
N VAL A 11 -6.99 -13.24 9.76
CA VAL A 11 -8.45 -13.37 9.91
C VAL A 11 -8.81 -14.06 11.23
N TYR A 12 -9.77 -13.48 11.97
CA TYR A 12 -10.44 -14.12 13.10
C TYR A 12 -11.97 -14.09 12.91
N ASP A 13 -12.70 -14.84 13.73
CA ASP A 13 -14.16 -14.89 13.74
C ASP A 13 -14.69 -14.02 14.89
N ILE A 14 -15.49 -13.00 14.60
CA ILE A 14 -15.99 -12.06 15.62
C ILE A 14 -16.88 -12.74 16.68
N ALA A 15 -17.45 -13.90 16.36
CA ALA A 15 -18.32 -14.67 17.26
C ALA A 15 -17.54 -15.71 18.09
N LYS A 16 -16.22 -15.83 17.90
CA LYS A 16 -15.38 -16.82 18.61
C LYS A 16 -14.10 -16.19 19.16
N HIS A 17 -14.14 -15.82 20.45
CA HIS A 17 -13.02 -15.16 21.15
C HIS A 17 -11.68 -15.92 21.02
N LEU A 18 -11.70 -17.25 21.11
CA LEU A 18 -10.49 -18.08 20.96
C LEU A 18 -9.76 -17.85 19.63
N THR A 19 -10.49 -17.54 18.55
CA THR A 19 -9.85 -17.25 17.25
C THR A 19 -9.13 -15.91 17.26
N TYR A 20 -9.60 -14.96 18.05
CA TYR A 20 -8.96 -13.67 18.26
C TYR A 20 -7.74 -13.76 19.17
N GLU A 21 -7.78 -14.57 20.24
CA GLU A 21 -6.59 -14.84 21.07
C GLU A 21 -5.41 -15.41 20.26
N ASN A 22 -5.71 -16.24 19.24
CA ASN A 22 -4.70 -16.81 18.37
C ASN A 22 -4.06 -15.80 17.40
N VAL A 23 -4.67 -14.62 17.19
CA VAL A 23 -4.15 -13.57 16.29
C VAL A 23 -2.75 -13.14 16.69
N GLU A 24 -2.48 -13.01 17.99
CA GLU A 24 -1.16 -12.57 18.47
C GLU A 24 -0.07 -13.59 18.10
N ARG A 25 -0.38 -14.88 18.21
CA ARG A 25 0.52 -15.95 17.79
C ARG A 25 0.76 -15.91 16.28
N TRP A 26 -0.28 -15.81 15.49
CA TRP A 26 -0.15 -15.76 14.02
C TRP A 26 0.58 -14.50 13.54
N LEU A 27 0.40 -13.37 14.22
CA LEU A 27 1.13 -12.14 13.95
C LEU A 27 2.64 -12.33 14.19
N ARG A 28 3.03 -13.01 15.28
CA ARG A 28 4.43 -13.37 15.52
C ARG A 28 4.97 -14.29 14.43
N GLU A 29 4.23 -15.35 14.10
CA GLU A 29 4.64 -16.28 13.03
C GLU A 29 4.84 -15.57 11.68
N LEU A 30 3.98 -14.60 11.34
CA LEU A 30 4.14 -13.76 10.15
C LEU A 30 5.40 -12.88 10.24
N ARG A 31 5.64 -12.20 11.36
CA ARG A 31 6.82 -11.34 11.54
C ARG A 31 8.13 -12.12 11.53
N ASP A 32 8.12 -13.36 11.99
CA ASP A 32 9.32 -14.21 12.06
C ASP A 32 9.70 -14.84 10.71
N HIS A 33 8.72 -15.08 9.83
CA HIS A 33 8.92 -15.88 8.60
C HIS A 33 8.64 -15.14 7.29
N ALA A 34 7.98 -13.99 7.32
CA ALA A 34 7.70 -13.19 6.13
C ALA A 34 8.74 -12.07 5.94
N ASP A 35 8.68 -11.41 4.78
CA ASP A 35 9.51 -10.23 4.53
C ASP A 35 9.19 -9.10 5.51
N GLN A 36 10.20 -8.36 5.96
CA GLN A 36 10.05 -7.25 6.93
C GLN A 36 9.08 -6.14 6.48
N ASN A 37 8.76 -6.11 5.17
CA ASN A 37 7.90 -5.12 4.56
C ASN A 37 6.52 -5.67 4.20
N ILE A 38 6.14 -6.83 4.75
CA ILE A 38 4.82 -7.40 4.52
C ILE A 38 3.74 -6.46 5.06
N VAL A 39 2.74 -6.16 4.24
CA VAL A 39 1.55 -5.41 4.67
C VAL A 39 0.60 -6.37 5.35
N ILE A 40 0.20 -6.09 6.58
CA ILE A 40 -0.68 -6.97 7.35
C ILE A 40 -1.97 -6.23 7.68
N MET A 41 -3.10 -6.87 7.38
CA MET A 41 -4.43 -6.39 7.74
C MET A 41 -5.14 -7.40 8.62
N LEU A 42 -5.57 -6.96 9.80
CA LEU A 42 -6.45 -7.70 10.68
C LEU A 42 -7.88 -7.69 10.15
N VAL A 43 -8.48 -8.86 10.02
CA VAL A 43 -9.84 -9.02 9.48
C VAL A 43 -10.74 -9.72 10.51
N GLY A 44 -11.72 -9.00 11.03
CA GLY A 44 -12.80 -9.60 11.83
C GLY A 44 -13.89 -10.13 10.93
N ASN A 45 -13.85 -11.42 10.61
CA ASN A 45 -14.83 -12.07 9.72
C ASN A 45 -16.11 -12.48 10.48
N LYS A 46 -17.16 -12.76 9.71
CA LYS A 46 -18.52 -13.11 10.17
C LYS A 46 -19.26 -11.96 10.84
N SER A 47 -19.08 -10.75 10.32
CA SER A 47 -19.76 -9.54 10.81
C SER A 47 -21.29 -9.59 10.70
N ASP A 48 -21.85 -10.58 10.00
CA ASP A 48 -23.26 -10.95 9.98
C ASP A 48 -23.74 -11.48 11.35
N LEU A 49 -22.87 -12.13 12.13
CA LEU A 49 -23.18 -12.71 13.44
C LEU A 49 -23.12 -11.68 14.60
N ARG A 50 -23.61 -10.45 14.39
CA ARG A 50 -23.51 -9.36 15.37
C ARG A 50 -24.08 -9.69 16.74
N HIS A 51 -25.16 -10.47 16.79
CA HIS A 51 -25.81 -10.89 18.04
C HIS A 51 -25.00 -11.90 18.85
N LEU A 52 -24.03 -12.57 18.22
CA LEU A 52 -23.13 -13.54 18.84
C LEU A 52 -21.72 -12.98 19.00
N ARG A 53 -21.54 -11.66 18.85
CA ARG A 53 -20.23 -11.01 18.94
C ARG A 53 -19.58 -11.30 20.29
N ALA A 54 -18.43 -11.96 20.24
CA ALA A 54 -17.57 -12.24 21.37
C ALA A 54 -16.37 -11.27 21.44
N VAL A 55 -16.03 -10.62 20.32
CA VAL A 55 -14.92 -9.67 20.21
C VAL A 55 -15.46 -8.27 19.86
N PRO A 56 -15.38 -7.29 20.78
CA PRO A 56 -15.72 -5.90 20.51
C PRO A 56 -14.87 -5.32 19.37
N THR A 57 -15.50 -4.58 18.46
CA THR A 57 -14.79 -3.93 17.33
C THR A 57 -13.68 -3.00 17.82
N ASP A 58 -13.95 -2.23 18.88
CA ASP A 58 -12.97 -1.29 19.45
C ASP A 58 -11.74 -1.98 20.02
N GLU A 59 -11.91 -3.18 20.59
CA GLU A 59 -10.81 -3.98 21.12
C GLU A 59 -9.86 -4.43 20.01
N ALA A 60 -10.42 -5.02 18.95
CA ALA A 60 -9.66 -5.48 17.79
C ALA A 60 -9.03 -4.31 17.02
N LYS A 61 -9.73 -3.19 16.90
CA LYS A 61 -9.22 -1.97 16.29
C LYS A 61 -8.03 -1.43 17.08
N ALA A 62 -8.14 -1.35 18.41
CA ALA A 62 -7.04 -0.91 19.25
C ALA A 62 -5.83 -1.87 19.18
N PHE A 63 -6.06 -3.18 19.06
CA PHE A 63 -4.99 -4.14 18.83
C PHE A 63 -4.28 -3.90 17.49
N ALA A 64 -5.04 -3.64 16.42
CA ALA A 64 -4.49 -3.35 15.10
C ALA A 64 -3.65 -2.07 15.12
N GLU A 65 -4.15 -0.98 15.71
CA GLU A 65 -3.44 0.29 15.85
C GLU A 65 -2.13 0.12 16.64
N ARG A 66 -2.15 -0.58 17.78
CA ARG A 66 -0.94 -0.84 18.58
C ARG A 66 0.13 -1.64 17.83
N ASN A 67 -0.28 -2.50 16.91
CA ASN A 67 0.62 -3.36 16.15
C ASN A 67 0.95 -2.81 14.75
N GLY A 68 0.42 -1.64 14.37
CA GLY A 68 0.61 -1.07 13.05
C GLY A 68 -0.03 -1.89 11.92
N LEU A 69 -1.21 -2.45 12.18
CA LEU A 69 -1.98 -3.25 11.22
C LEU A 69 -3.18 -2.42 10.71
N SER A 70 -3.54 -2.60 9.44
CA SER A 70 -4.84 -2.17 8.94
C SER A 70 -5.95 -3.05 9.55
N PHE A 71 -7.16 -2.52 9.72
CA PHE A 71 -8.28 -3.28 10.30
C PHE A 71 -9.57 -3.11 9.50
N ILE A 72 -10.29 -4.21 9.31
CA ILE A 72 -11.63 -4.22 8.71
C ILE A 72 -12.45 -5.39 9.25
N GLU A 73 -13.76 -5.22 9.40
CA GLU A 73 -14.68 -6.33 9.64
C GLU A 73 -15.38 -6.72 8.35
N THR A 74 -15.47 -8.02 8.09
CA THR A 74 -16.05 -8.57 6.87
C THR A 74 -17.08 -9.63 7.18
N SER A 75 -17.96 -9.90 6.22
CA SER A 75 -18.78 -11.10 6.23
C SER A 75 -18.65 -11.76 4.87
N ALA A 76 -18.05 -12.94 4.86
CA ALA A 76 -18.01 -13.79 3.68
C ALA A 76 -19.40 -14.33 3.29
N LEU A 77 -20.37 -14.32 4.23
CA LEU A 77 -21.73 -14.82 4.01
C LEU A 77 -22.54 -13.86 3.14
N ASP A 78 -22.54 -12.57 3.48
CA ASP A 78 -23.32 -11.53 2.80
C ASP A 78 -22.44 -10.61 1.93
N SER A 79 -21.16 -10.94 1.76
CA SER A 79 -20.14 -10.19 1.02
C SER A 79 -19.77 -8.81 1.60
N THR A 80 -20.23 -8.47 2.80
CA THR A 80 -19.92 -7.19 3.44
C THR A 80 -18.41 -7.00 3.56
N ASN A 81 -17.90 -5.90 2.99
CA ASN A 81 -16.51 -5.45 3.06
C ASN A 81 -15.44 -6.43 2.52
N VAL A 82 -15.82 -7.55 1.89
CA VAL A 82 -14.85 -8.51 1.36
C VAL A 82 -14.02 -7.87 0.26
N GLU A 83 -14.67 -7.27 -0.75
CA GLU A 83 -13.98 -6.58 -1.83
C GLU A 83 -13.13 -5.41 -1.31
N THR A 84 -13.70 -4.60 -0.40
CA THR A 84 -13.00 -3.49 0.25
C THR A 84 -11.74 -3.95 0.97
N ALA A 85 -11.76 -5.09 1.67
CA ALA A 85 -10.59 -5.63 2.36
C ALA A 85 -9.44 -5.94 1.38
N PHE A 86 -9.75 -6.61 0.26
CA PHE A 86 -8.78 -6.93 -0.78
C PHE A 86 -8.28 -5.67 -1.50
N GLN A 87 -9.16 -4.74 -1.86
CA GLN A 87 -8.76 -3.48 -2.51
C GLN A 87 -7.85 -2.65 -1.60
N ASN A 88 -8.18 -2.55 -0.31
CA ASN A 88 -7.40 -1.79 0.67
C ASN A 88 -5.98 -2.36 0.81
N ILE A 89 -5.84 -3.67 1.03
CA ILE A 89 -4.52 -4.27 1.23
C ILE A 89 -3.68 -4.20 -0.06
N LEU A 90 -4.28 -4.43 -1.24
CA LEU A 90 -3.58 -4.33 -2.51
C LEU A 90 -3.12 -2.90 -2.80
N THR A 91 -3.96 -1.91 -2.49
CA THR A 91 -3.62 -0.48 -2.63
C THR A 91 -2.45 -0.11 -1.72
N GLU A 92 -2.45 -0.61 -0.48
CA GLU A 92 -1.38 -0.37 0.48
C GLU A 92 -0.06 -1.00 0.03
N ILE A 93 -0.09 -2.26 -0.43
CA ILE A 93 1.07 -2.93 -1.01
C ILE A 93 1.61 -2.14 -2.21
N TYR A 94 0.73 -1.75 -3.14
CA TYR A 94 1.11 -0.98 -4.32
C TYR A 94 1.80 0.34 -3.95
N ARG A 95 1.30 1.06 -2.94
CA ARG A 95 1.92 2.30 -2.45
C ARG A 95 3.33 2.07 -1.91
N ILE A 96 3.55 1.01 -1.14
CA ILE A 96 4.87 0.69 -0.58
C ILE A 96 5.85 0.27 -1.68
N VAL A 97 5.41 -0.58 -2.61
CA VAL A 97 6.27 -1.10 -3.69
C VAL A 97 6.62 0.01 -4.69
N SER A 98 5.67 0.85 -5.07
CA SER A 98 5.91 1.97 -6.00
C SER A 98 6.86 3.02 -5.42
N GLN A 99 6.77 3.33 -4.12
CA GLN A 99 7.71 4.23 -3.46
C GLN A 99 9.15 3.68 -3.43
N LYS A 100 9.30 2.35 -3.32
CA LYS A 100 10.63 1.71 -3.37
C LYS A 100 11.25 1.78 -4.76
N GLN A 101 10.48 1.54 -5.82
CA GLN A 101 10.95 1.65 -7.20
C GLN A 101 11.44 3.06 -7.58
N ILE A 102 10.91 4.09 -6.93
CA ILE A 102 11.35 5.48 -7.15
C ILE A 102 12.67 5.77 -6.41
N ARG A 103 12.90 5.14 -5.26
CA ARG A 103 14.10 5.36 -4.42
C ARG A 103 15.31 4.56 -4.89
N ASP A 104 15.07 3.32 -5.35
CA ASP A 104 16.08 2.45 -5.93
C ASP A 104 15.79 2.31 -7.43
N PRO A 105 16.25 3.25 -8.28
CA PRO A 105 16.19 3.04 -9.72
C PRO A 105 16.95 1.74 -10.04
N PRO A 106 16.46 0.93 -10.99
CA PRO A 106 17.16 -0.29 -11.37
C PRO A 106 18.59 0.06 -11.80
N GLU A 107 19.58 -0.47 -11.08
CA GLU A 107 20.98 -0.50 -11.52
C GLU A 107 21.06 -1.41 -12.75
N GLY A 108 20.72 -0.88 -13.93
CA GLY A 108 20.70 -1.68 -15.15
C GLY A 108 19.93 -1.05 -16.29
N ASP A 109 20.24 0.21 -16.62
CA ASP A 109 20.32 0.70 -18.00
C ASP A 109 20.77 2.16 -17.99
N THR A 110 22.05 2.37 -17.69
CA THR A 110 22.70 3.62 -18.12
C THR A 110 23.00 3.50 -19.61
N ILE A 111 22.00 3.73 -20.46
CA ILE A 111 22.30 4.30 -21.77
C ILE A 111 22.86 5.69 -21.45
N ARG A 112 24.19 5.78 -21.41
CA ARG A 112 24.88 7.07 -21.40
C ARG A 112 24.66 7.68 -22.79
N PRO A 113 23.85 8.73 -22.97
CA PRO A 113 23.88 9.46 -24.23
C PRO A 113 25.28 10.06 -24.37
N GLN A 114 26.12 9.49 -25.25
CA GLN A 114 27.50 9.93 -25.43
C GLN A 114 27.62 11.35 -26.01
N ASN A 115 26.53 12.00 -26.40
CA ASN A 115 26.52 13.33 -27.02
C ASN A 115 25.39 14.22 -26.47
N VAL A 116 25.43 14.59 -25.19
CA VAL A 116 24.58 15.68 -24.68
C VAL A 116 25.38 16.97 -24.73
N GLU A 117 25.25 17.72 -25.82
CA GLU A 117 25.65 19.13 -25.82
C GLU A 117 24.60 19.94 -25.05
N GLN A 118 25.05 20.67 -24.02
CA GLN A 118 24.20 21.65 -23.35
C GLN A 118 23.88 22.79 -24.33
N ILE A 119 22.61 22.89 -24.72
CA ILE A 119 22.12 24.04 -25.47
C ILE A 119 21.86 25.16 -24.45
N GLU A 120 22.79 26.11 -24.37
CA GLU A 120 22.61 27.34 -23.59
C GLU A 120 21.67 28.28 -24.36
N VAL A 121 20.38 28.27 -23.98
CA VAL A 121 19.40 29.17 -24.59
C VAL A 121 19.58 30.57 -24.00
N LYS A 122 20.24 31.47 -24.73
CA LYS A 122 20.35 32.87 -24.31
C LYS A 122 19.00 33.57 -24.45
N PRO A 123 18.59 34.40 -23.46
CA PRO A 123 17.36 35.17 -23.55
C PRO A 123 17.39 36.07 -24.79
N THR A 124 16.33 36.02 -25.59
CA THR A 124 16.14 36.92 -26.71
C THR A 124 15.93 38.33 -26.16
N MET A 125 16.90 39.23 -26.39
CA MET A 125 16.69 40.65 -26.11
C MET A 125 15.61 41.17 -27.07
N ASN A 126 14.51 41.68 -26.51
CA ASN A 126 13.52 42.44 -27.27
C ASN A 126 14.19 43.65 -27.90
N ALA A 127 14.51 43.56 -29.18
CA ALA A 127 14.84 44.72 -30.00
C ALA A 127 13.54 45.42 -30.38
N GLU A 128 13.00 46.21 -29.46
CA GLU A 128 12.13 47.32 -29.85
C GLU A 128 12.94 48.24 -30.76
N GLY A 129 12.58 48.27 -32.04
CA GLY A 129 13.00 49.32 -32.97
C GLY A 129 13.99 48.91 -34.05
N VAL A 130 13.57 48.07 -35.01
CA VAL A 130 14.12 48.15 -36.36
C VAL A 130 12.97 48.04 -37.38
N ARG A 131 12.45 49.19 -37.80
CA ARG A 131 11.61 49.31 -39.01
C ARG A 131 12.45 48.85 -40.21
N LYS A 132 12.02 47.81 -40.94
CA LYS A 132 12.48 47.55 -42.30
C LYS A 132 11.30 47.32 -43.23
N GLN A 133 11.29 48.17 -44.24
CA GLN A 133 10.34 48.31 -45.34
C GLN A 133 10.42 47.10 -46.26
N CYS A 134 9.27 46.47 -46.57
CA CYS A 134 9.20 45.39 -47.55
C CYS A 134 9.45 45.92 -48.96
N CYS A 135 10.25 45.19 -49.75
CA CYS A 135 10.59 45.52 -51.13
C CYS A 135 9.49 45.07 -52.12
N GLN A 136 9.20 46.00 -53.04
CA GLN A 136 8.59 45.95 -54.39
C GLN A 136 7.62 44.82 -54.75
#